data_AF-A0A941FDB0-F1
#
_entry.id   AF-A0A941FDB0-F1
#
_cell.length_a   1.000
_cell.length_b   1.000
_cell.length_c   1.000
_cell.angle_alpha   90.00
_cell.angle_beta   90.00
_cell.angle_gamma   90.00
#
_symmetry.space_group_name_H-M   'P 1'
#
loop_
_entity.id
_entity.type
_entity.pdbx_description
1 polymer ?
#
loop_
_entity_poly.entity_id
_entity_poly.type
_entity_poly.pdbx_seq_one_letter_code
_entity_poly.pdbx_strand_id
1 'polypeptide(L)'
;MSSIPDRVLSLIEKSGLSRADFAQQIGLAETQLTDSLDGPRGFSTVEVARIAQACDVSVKWLITGTEPPLTVAGRTTTGQAGEAVAVARQYTSRRADLAGIGYPQPWQPVSVSLSEGTFSDQGERLARKALGVVVGAGRSTWDGDLAELLEEVFGVDVAVEDLGEGFDGLATATREAKLILLATTSNPARQRFTLAHELGHLLAEDDQEVHLDRDIFDPAQKKAPSEQRANAFASAFLMPEPLLREDIARRGSLTQVDHAALASRLMVTPEALAYRLLRLRIIDAGTCDRYKRMSASEAADLVGRGKEFERQSVESTMRRIPGPLLRDTRAAYEAGRSTLRPYASLIGVDVDELSRRLEEQAAGGES
;
A
#
# COMPACT_ATOMS: atom_id res chain seq x y z
N MET A 1 3.91 32.72 7.59
CA MET A 1 4.11 31.33 8.05
C MET A 1 4.09 31.36 9.56
N SER A 2 3.24 30.56 10.22
CA SER A 2 3.22 30.54 11.69
C SER A 2 4.57 30.03 12.22
N SER A 3 5.05 30.54 13.34
CA SER A 3 6.30 30.11 13.96
C SER A 3 6.13 28.77 14.71
N ILE A 4 7.22 28.16 15.18
CA ILE A 4 7.14 26.97 16.05
C ILE A 4 6.33 27.28 17.33
N PRO A 5 6.60 28.39 18.07
CA PRO A 5 5.76 28.81 19.19
C PRO A 5 4.27 28.89 18.88
N ASP A 6 3.88 29.52 17.77
CA ASP A 6 2.47 29.65 17.38
C ASP A 6 1.78 28.29 17.19
N ARG A 7 2.50 27.31 16.63
CA ARG A 7 1.98 25.96 16.42
C ARG A 7 1.86 25.20 17.74
N VAL A 8 2.84 25.35 18.63
CA VAL A 8 2.78 24.73 19.97
C VAL A 8 1.64 25.33 20.79
N LEU A 9 1.44 26.65 20.75
CA LEU A 9 0.28 27.32 21.35
C LEU A 9 -1.05 26.73 20.84
N SER A 10 -1.20 26.56 19.53
CA SER A 10 -2.40 25.95 18.95
C SER A 10 -2.61 24.49 19.40
N LEU A 11 -1.53 23.71 19.61
CA LEU A 11 -1.64 22.35 20.14
C LEU A 11 -2.07 22.34 21.61
N ILE A 12 -1.55 23.26 22.43
CA ILE A 12 -1.95 23.42 23.83
C ILE A 12 -3.45 23.73 23.88
N GLU A 13 -3.92 24.70 23.10
CA GLU A 13 -5.34 25.04 23.00
C GLU A 13 -6.21 23.84 22.58
N LYS A 14 -5.79 23.09 21.55
CA LYS A 14 -6.51 21.91 21.08
C LYS A 14 -6.51 20.75 22.07
N SER A 15 -5.46 20.61 22.87
CA SER A 15 -5.36 19.55 23.88
C SER A 15 -6.30 19.78 25.07
N GLY A 16 -6.75 21.03 25.29
CA GLY A 16 -7.54 21.41 26.46
C GLY A 16 -6.77 21.40 27.78
N LEU A 17 -5.45 21.15 27.74
CA LEU A 17 -4.58 21.11 28.92
C LEU A 17 -4.13 22.51 29.34
N SER A 18 -3.85 22.68 30.62
CA SER A 18 -3.16 23.89 31.11
C SER A 18 -1.71 23.90 30.61
N ARG A 19 -1.07 25.08 30.57
CA ARG A 19 0.37 25.18 30.22
C ARG A 19 1.25 24.36 31.16
N ALA A 20 0.91 24.30 32.45
CA ALA A 20 1.60 23.49 33.44
C ALA A 20 1.50 21.98 33.12
N ASP A 21 0.29 21.48 32.86
CA ASP A 21 0.04 20.06 32.57
C ASP A 21 0.68 19.64 31.25
N PHE A 22 0.58 20.50 30.23
CA PHE A 22 1.22 20.26 28.94
C PHE A 22 2.74 20.22 29.05
N ALA A 23 3.34 21.15 29.82
CA ALA A 23 4.78 21.16 30.09
C ALA A 23 5.21 19.85 30.77
N GLN A 24 4.46 19.41 31.78
CA GLN A 24 4.73 18.15 32.46
C GLN A 24 4.67 16.95 31.50
N GLN A 25 3.66 16.91 30.61
CA GLN A 25 3.48 15.82 29.63
C GLN A 25 4.66 15.69 28.67
N ILE A 26 5.29 16.80 28.25
CA ILE A 26 6.45 16.80 27.36
C ILE A 26 7.80 16.79 28.12
N GLY A 27 7.76 16.68 29.45
CA GLY A 27 8.93 16.61 30.31
C GLY A 27 9.71 17.93 30.41
N LEU A 28 8.99 19.06 30.51
CA LEU A 28 9.51 20.41 30.71
C LEU A 28 8.92 21.05 31.99
N ALA A 29 9.63 22.01 32.56
CA ALA A 29 9.05 22.89 33.59
C ALA A 29 8.12 23.94 32.94
N GLU A 30 7.05 24.35 33.63
CA GLU A 30 6.09 25.35 33.12
C GLU A 30 6.76 26.69 32.73
N THR A 31 7.76 27.11 33.52
CA THR A 31 8.56 28.31 33.24
C THR A 31 9.36 28.18 31.94
N GLN A 32 9.94 27.00 31.69
CA GLN A 32 10.67 26.72 30.45
C GLN A 32 9.74 26.72 29.24
N LEU A 33 8.53 26.15 29.38
CA LEU A 33 7.54 26.18 28.31
C LEU A 33 7.10 27.61 28.01
N THR A 34 6.85 28.42 29.04
CA THR A 34 6.46 29.83 28.89
C THR A 34 7.56 30.64 28.21
N ASP A 35 8.82 30.47 28.63
CA ASP A 35 9.96 31.12 27.99
C ASP A 35 10.15 30.70 26.53
N SER A 36 9.77 29.47 26.18
CA SER A 36 9.82 28.97 24.79
C SER A 36 8.67 29.43 23.90
N LEU A 37 7.54 29.80 24.50
CA LEU A 37 6.38 30.30 23.79
C LEU A 37 6.44 31.82 23.61
N ASP A 38 6.74 32.53 24.69
CA ASP A 38 6.59 33.98 24.80
C ASP A 38 7.95 34.71 24.92
N GLY A 39 9.04 33.97 25.16
CA GLY A 39 10.37 34.51 25.44
C GLY A 39 11.41 34.30 24.31
N PRO A 40 12.69 34.68 24.55
CA PRO A 40 13.77 34.58 23.55
C PRO A 40 14.27 33.14 23.35
N ARG A 41 13.78 32.18 24.14
CA ARG A 41 14.20 30.79 24.11
C ARG A 41 13.48 30.09 22.95
N GLY A 42 14.22 29.46 22.03
CA GLY A 42 13.62 28.53 21.07
C GLY A 42 13.35 27.15 21.69
N PHE A 43 12.50 26.35 21.07
CA PHE A 43 12.40 24.92 21.40
C PHE A 43 13.65 24.18 20.92
N SER A 44 14.22 23.32 21.76
CA SER A 44 15.29 22.40 21.33
C SER A 44 14.75 21.28 20.45
N THR A 45 15.61 20.63 19.63
CA THR A 45 15.19 19.50 18.78
C THR A 45 14.55 18.37 19.57
N VAL A 46 15.02 18.10 20.79
CA VAL A 46 14.47 17.08 21.67
C VAL A 46 13.07 17.47 22.17
N GLU A 47 12.86 18.74 22.50
CA GLU A 47 11.55 19.26 22.91
C GLU A 47 10.55 19.23 21.76
N VAL A 48 10.97 19.65 20.57
CA VAL A 48 10.17 19.55 19.34
C VAL A 48 9.75 18.10 19.10
N ALA A 49 10.65 17.13 19.26
CA ALA A 49 10.33 15.71 19.11
C ALA A 49 9.34 15.20 20.16
N ARG A 50 9.50 15.58 21.44
CA ARG A 50 8.57 15.21 22.52
C ARG A 50 7.20 15.83 22.34
N ILE A 51 7.13 17.11 21.93
CA ILE A 51 5.86 17.78 21.61
C ILE A 51 5.18 17.09 20.42
N ALA A 52 5.95 16.79 19.37
CA ALA A 52 5.45 16.08 18.21
C ALA A 52 4.83 14.72 18.58
N GLN A 53 5.52 13.95 19.44
CA GLN A 53 5.03 12.67 19.95
C GLN A 53 3.79 12.82 20.85
N ALA A 54 3.80 13.76 21.80
CA ALA A 54 2.71 13.94 22.75
C ALA A 54 1.41 14.44 22.09
N CYS A 55 1.53 15.20 21.01
CA CYS A 55 0.38 15.76 20.28
C CYS A 55 0.00 15.00 19.00
N ASP A 56 0.66 13.87 18.74
CA ASP A 56 0.56 13.09 17.50
C ASP A 56 0.62 13.96 16.22
N VAL A 57 1.70 14.74 16.11
CA VAL A 57 2.03 15.52 14.92
C VAL A 57 3.45 15.20 14.44
N SER A 58 3.75 15.50 13.18
CA SER A 58 5.12 15.31 12.68
C SER A 58 6.05 16.43 13.16
N VAL A 59 7.31 16.09 13.46
CA VAL A 59 8.38 17.07 13.72
C VAL A 59 8.51 18.05 12.55
N LYS A 60 8.39 17.55 11.32
CA LYS A 60 8.41 18.36 10.10
C LYS A 60 7.32 19.43 10.11
N TRP A 61 6.09 19.11 10.50
CA TRP A 61 5.03 20.12 10.62
C TRP A 61 5.32 21.14 11.71
N LEU A 62 5.80 20.69 12.87
CA LEU A 62 6.12 21.61 13.97
C LEU A 62 7.15 22.65 13.53
N ILE A 63 8.13 22.25 12.71
CA ILE A 63 9.21 23.10 12.20
C ILE A 63 8.77 23.93 10.98
N THR A 64 8.15 23.31 9.99
CA THR A 64 7.91 23.92 8.67
C THR A 64 6.48 24.42 8.46
N GLY A 65 5.52 23.93 9.23
CA GLY A 65 4.09 24.25 9.11
C GLY A 65 3.38 23.51 8.01
N THR A 66 4.10 22.67 7.27
CA THR A 66 3.56 21.77 6.25
C THR A 66 3.42 20.39 6.87
N GLU A 67 2.18 19.90 7.01
CA GLU A 67 1.95 18.52 7.44
C GLU A 67 2.27 17.58 6.26
N PRO A 68 2.96 16.45 6.50
CA PRO A 68 2.90 15.34 5.57
C PRO A 68 1.43 14.95 5.38
N PRO A 69 0.94 14.76 4.15
CA PRO A 69 -0.46 14.41 3.88
C PRO A 69 -0.94 13.18 4.68
N LEU A 70 -0.06 12.20 4.91
CA LEU A 70 -0.32 11.02 5.74
C LEU A 70 -0.58 11.35 7.21
N THR A 71 0.00 12.44 7.72
CA THR A 71 -0.25 12.92 9.09
C THR A 71 -1.62 13.61 9.18
N VAL A 72 -1.99 14.42 8.18
CA VAL A 72 -3.33 15.04 8.10
C VAL A 72 -4.40 13.96 8.07
N ALA A 73 -4.25 13.01 7.16
CA ALA A 73 -5.09 11.83 6.99
C ALA A 73 -5.26 11.03 8.30
N GLY A 74 -4.19 10.81 9.06
CA GLY A 74 -4.29 10.07 10.32
C GLY A 74 -5.07 10.79 11.41
N ARG A 75 -5.12 12.13 11.38
CA ARG A 75 -5.82 12.95 12.37
C ARG A 75 -7.29 13.17 12.02
N THR A 76 -7.62 13.23 10.74
CA THR A 76 -8.99 13.46 10.26
C THR A 76 -9.79 12.17 10.12
N THR A 77 -9.12 11.02 10.08
CA THR A 77 -9.76 9.73 9.85
C THR A 77 -9.82 8.91 11.14
N THR A 78 -11.03 8.62 11.59
CA THR A 78 -11.30 7.80 12.78
C THR A 78 -11.72 6.38 12.40
N GLY A 79 -11.59 5.44 13.33
CA GLY A 79 -11.86 4.03 13.10
C GLY A 79 -10.75 3.33 12.32
N GLN A 80 -11.09 2.29 11.57
CA GLN A 80 -10.13 1.40 10.90
C GLN A 80 -9.23 2.11 9.88
N ALA A 81 -9.75 3.12 9.19
CA ALA A 81 -8.95 3.93 8.28
C ALA A 81 -7.86 4.73 9.03
N GLY A 82 -8.08 5.10 10.29
CA GLY A 82 -7.04 5.70 11.14
C GLY A 82 -5.95 4.69 11.54
N GLU A 83 -6.33 3.43 11.81
CA GLU A 83 -5.39 2.35 12.07
C GLU A 83 -4.53 2.04 10.85
N ALA A 84 -5.14 1.94 9.66
CA ALA A 84 -4.43 1.76 8.40
C ALA A 84 -3.41 2.89 8.14
N VAL A 85 -3.78 4.14 8.42
CA VAL A 85 -2.84 5.28 8.34
C VAL A 85 -1.68 5.12 9.33
N ALA A 86 -1.97 4.76 10.58
CA ALA A 86 -0.94 4.60 11.60
C ALA A 86 0.07 3.52 11.20
N VAL A 87 -0.41 2.39 10.69
CA VAL A 87 0.42 1.31 10.14
C VAL A 87 1.24 1.79 8.94
N ALA A 88 0.62 2.47 7.97
CA ALA A 88 1.34 3.03 6.82
C ALA A 88 2.42 4.05 7.25
N ARG A 89 2.18 4.86 8.29
CA ARG A 89 3.18 5.76 8.88
C ARG A 89 4.38 5.00 9.44
N GLN A 90 4.16 3.85 10.09
CA GLN A 90 5.25 3.03 10.63
C GLN A 90 6.14 2.50 9.50
N TYR A 91 5.55 1.92 8.45
CA TYR A 91 6.30 1.41 7.30
C TYR A 91 7.07 2.52 6.55
N THR A 92 6.43 3.65 6.28
CA THR A 92 7.09 4.78 5.60
C THR A 92 8.19 5.42 6.44
N SER A 93 8.04 5.47 7.77
CA SER A 93 9.10 5.96 8.67
C SER A 93 10.32 5.04 8.66
N ARG A 94 10.12 3.71 8.72
CA ARG A 94 11.21 2.73 8.59
C ARG A 94 11.97 2.90 7.27
N ARG A 95 11.25 3.16 6.17
CA ARG A 95 11.85 3.44 4.87
C ARG A 95 12.66 4.73 4.85
N ALA A 96 12.17 5.80 5.47
CA ALA A 96 12.91 7.05 5.59
C ALA A 96 14.22 6.86 6.40
N ASP A 97 14.18 6.11 7.49
CA ASP A 97 15.36 5.80 8.30
C ASP A 97 16.39 4.99 7.50
N LEU A 98 15.97 3.94 6.79
CA LEU A 98 16.83 3.12 5.92
C LEU A 98 17.46 3.94 4.79
N ALA A 99 16.67 4.82 4.14
CA ALA A 99 17.19 5.72 3.13
C ALA A 99 18.28 6.64 3.70
N GLY A 100 18.11 7.12 4.95
CA GLY A 100 19.10 7.94 5.66
C GLY A 100 20.45 7.24 5.90
N ILE A 101 20.46 5.91 5.97
CA ILE A 101 21.69 5.10 6.16
C ILE A 101 22.16 4.38 4.88
N GLY A 102 21.63 4.80 3.72
CA GLY A 102 22.10 4.37 2.40
C GLY A 102 21.40 3.14 1.84
N TYR A 103 20.21 2.81 2.32
CA TYR A 103 19.32 1.78 1.76
C TYR A 103 18.02 2.42 1.25
N PRO A 104 18.08 3.25 0.18
CA PRO A 104 16.87 3.83 -0.40
C PRO A 104 16.00 2.76 -1.05
N GLN A 105 14.68 2.97 -1.05
CA GLN A 105 13.77 2.08 -1.76
C GLN A 105 14.05 2.09 -3.28
N PRO A 106 14.13 0.92 -3.93
CA PRO A 106 14.45 0.82 -5.36
C PRO A 106 13.24 1.07 -6.28
N TRP A 107 12.43 2.11 -6.01
CA TRP A 107 11.22 2.43 -6.79
C TRP A 107 11.53 2.69 -8.27
N GLN A 108 10.81 2.01 -9.16
CA GLN A 108 10.92 2.13 -10.62
C GLN A 108 9.63 2.76 -11.17
N PRO A 109 9.58 4.10 -11.38
CA PRO A 109 8.40 4.76 -11.92
C PRO A 109 8.17 4.39 -13.38
N VAL A 110 6.91 4.52 -13.82
CA VAL A 110 6.52 4.28 -15.20
C VAL A 110 6.03 5.58 -15.82
N SER A 111 6.84 6.18 -16.70
CA SER A 111 6.46 7.45 -17.35
C SER A 111 5.51 7.22 -18.53
N VAL A 112 4.31 7.79 -18.44
CA VAL A 112 3.30 7.88 -19.52
C VAL A 112 2.68 9.27 -19.49
N SER A 113 2.43 9.88 -20.65
CA SER A 113 1.64 11.11 -20.71
C SER A 113 0.16 10.81 -20.42
N LEU A 114 -0.37 11.41 -19.34
CA LEU A 114 -1.77 11.28 -18.93
C LEU A 114 -2.64 12.45 -19.42
N SER A 115 -2.19 13.23 -20.41
CA SER A 115 -2.88 14.45 -20.85
C SER A 115 -4.08 14.25 -21.79
N GLU A 116 -4.23 13.06 -22.40
CA GLU A 116 -5.20 12.84 -23.48
C GLU A 116 -6.23 11.73 -23.16
N GLY A 117 -7.44 11.86 -23.72
CA GLY A 117 -8.51 10.87 -23.57
C GLY A 117 -9.19 10.89 -22.20
N THR A 118 -10.10 9.95 -21.99
CA THR A 118 -10.82 9.80 -20.72
C THR A 118 -9.89 9.26 -19.62
N PHE A 119 -10.28 9.39 -18.35
CA PHE A 119 -9.55 8.79 -17.24
C PHE A 119 -9.43 7.26 -17.35
N SER A 120 -10.45 6.61 -17.93
CA SER A 120 -10.35 5.20 -18.29
C SER A 120 -9.26 4.94 -19.33
N ASP A 121 -9.20 5.73 -20.41
CA ASP A 121 -8.17 5.58 -21.46
C ASP A 121 -6.77 5.79 -20.90
N GLN A 122 -6.62 6.77 -19.99
CA GLN A 122 -5.37 7.02 -19.27
C GLN A 122 -4.93 5.79 -18.47
N GLY A 123 -5.85 5.19 -17.69
CA GLY A 123 -5.57 3.99 -16.90
C GLY A 123 -5.17 2.80 -17.77
N GLU A 124 -5.86 2.58 -18.90
CA GLU A 124 -5.51 1.51 -19.84
C GLU A 124 -4.15 1.71 -20.51
N ARG A 125 -3.78 2.96 -20.83
CA ARG A 125 -2.43 3.27 -21.35
C ARG A 125 -1.36 3.04 -20.31
N LEU A 126 -1.59 3.48 -19.07
CA LEU A 126 -0.65 3.25 -17.97
C LEU A 126 -0.46 1.75 -17.71
N ALA A 127 -1.55 0.97 -17.69
CA ALA A 127 -1.50 -0.49 -17.53
C ALA A 127 -0.71 -1.16 -18.66
N ARG A 128 -0.90 -0.73 -19.92
CA ARG A 128 -0.12 -1.26 -21.05
C ARG A 128 1.37 -1.00 -20.89
N LYS A 129 1.75 0.19 -20.41
CA LYS A 129 3.16 0.52 -20.17
C LYS A 129 3.74 -0.30 -19.01
N ALA A 130 3.01 -0.40 -17.89
CA ALA A 130 3.41 -1.21 -16.74
C ALA A 130 3.57 -2.70 -17.11
N LEU A 131 2.63 -3.25 -17.89
CA LEU A 131 2.75 -4.61 -18.44
C LEU A 131 3.98 -4.78 -19.33
N GLY A 132 4.36 -3.76 -20.10
CA GLY A 132 5.60 -3.78 -20.88
C GLY A 132 6.84 -3.92 -20.01
N VAL A 133 6.86 -3.30 -18.82
CA VAL A 133 7.95 -3.45 -17.83
C VAL A 133 7.95 -4.87 -17.25
N VAL A 134 6.77 -5.39 -16.86
CA VAL A 134 6.61 -6.76 -16.35
C VAL A 134 7.09 -7.81 -17.37
N VAL A 135 6.67 -7.69 -18.63
CA VAL A 135 7.11 -8.58 -19.72
C VAL A 135 8.59 -8.41 -20.02
N GLY A 136 9.12 -7.18 -19.94
CA GLY A 136 10.55 -6.91 -20.08
C GLY A 136 11.42 -7.59 -19.02
N ALA A 137 10.87 -7.83 -17.83
CA ALA A 137 11.49 -8.63 -16.76
C ALA A 137 11.31 -10.14 -16.95
N GLY A 138 10.67 -10.60 -18.03
CA GLY A 138 10.39 -12.02 -18.27
C GLY A 138 9.29 -12.59 -17.36
N ARG A 139 8.45 -11.73 -16.80
CA ARG A 139 7.38 -12.09 -15.87
C ARG A 139 6.00 -11.86 -16.49
N SER A 140 4.97 -12.31 -15.79
CA SER A 140 3.58 -12.03 -16.14
C SER A 140 2.77 -11.72 -14.88
N THR A 141 1.62 -11.07 -15.02
CA THR A 141 0.80 -10.78 -13.85
C THR A 141 0.16 -12.05 -13.30
N TRP A 142 -0.22 -13.03 -14.12
CA TRP A 142 -0.92 -14.25 -13.68
C TRP A 142 0.00 -15.40 -13.23
N ASP A 143 1.32 -15.23 -13.26
CA ASP A 143 2.27 -16.25 -12.80
C ASP A 143 2.82 -15.89 -11.41
N GLY A 144 2.39 -16.64 -10.39
CA GLY A 144 2.86 -16.50 -9.01
C GLY A 144 2.16 -15.40 -8.20
N ASP A 145 2.81 -14.96 -7.13
CA ASP A 145 2.32 -13.92 -6.22
C ASP A 145 2.48 -12.52 -6.85
N LEU A 146 1.37 -11.77 -6.92
CA LEU A 146 1.39 -10.42 -7.46
C LEU A 146 2.18 -9.45 -6.57
N ALA A 147 2.10 -9.58 -5.24
CA ALA A 147 2.83 -8.72 -4.33
C ALA A 147 4.35 -8.85 -4.55
N GLU A 148 4.85 -10.08 -4.67
CA GLU A 148 6.26 -10.36 -4.99
C GLU A 148 6.65 -9.79 -6.36
N LEU A 149 5.79 -9.98 -7.37
CA LEU A 149 6.03 -9.42 -8.70
C LEU A 149 6.17 -7.90 -8.65
N LEU A 150 5.29 -7.21 -7.94
CA LEU A 150 5.31 -5.75 -7.87
C LEU A 150 6.51 -5.24 -7.08
N GLU A 151 6.86 -5.91 -5.98
CA GLU A 151 8.06 -5.65 -5.20
C GLU A 151 9.34 -5.81 -6.05
N GLU A 152 9.41 -6.84 -6.89
CA GLU A 152 10.56 -7.12 -7.75
C GLU A 152 10.67 -6.16 -8.92
N VAL A 153 9.56 -5.91 -9.63
CA VAL A 153 9.57 -5.16 -10.90
C VAL A 153 9.52 -3.64 -10.67
N PHE A 154 8.71 -3.19 -9.71
CA PHE A 154 8.50 -1.76 -9.45
C PHE A 154 9.21 -1.27 -8.19
N GLY A 155 9.70 -2.16 -7.32
CA GLY A 155 10.36 -1.77 -6.07
C GLY A 155 9.41 -1.15 -5.04
N VAL A 156 8.09 -1.30 -5.22
CA VAL A 156 7.08 -0.89 -4.24
C VAL A 156 7.09 -1.82 -3.04
N ASP A 157 6.80 -1.32 -1.84
CA ASP A 157 6.56 -2.20 -0.68
C ASP A 157 5.11 -2.64 -0.66
N VAL A 158 4.85 -3.93 -0.44
CA VAL A 158 3.49 -4.45 -0.30
C VAL A 158 3.33 -5.11 1.07
N ALA A 159 2.50 -4.51 1.92
CA ALA A 159 2.17 -5.03 3.24
C ALA A 159 0.71 -5.53 3.27
N VAL A 160 0.46 -6.61 4.02
CA VAL A 160 -0.90 -7.09 4.33
C VAL A 160 -1.03 -7.13 5.85
N GLU A 161 -2.03 -6.44 6.38
CA GLU A 161 -2.30 -6.37 7.82
C GLU A 161 -3.77 -6.68 8.11
N ASP A 162 -4.03 -7.16 9.32
CA ASP A 162 -5.39 -7.32 9.81
C ASP A 162 -5.87 -5.96 10.35
N LEU A 163 -6.71 -5.29 9.56
CA LEU A 163 -7.22 -3.94 9.80
C LEU A 163 -8.75 -3.93 10.05
N GLY A 164 -9.33 -5.10 10.32
CA GLY A 164 -10.78 -5.29 10.49
C GLY A 164 -11.61 -5.15 9.20
N GLU A 165 -12.92 -5.25 9.33
CA GLU A 165 -13.87 -5.19 8.19
C GLU A 165 -14.17 -3.75 7.74
N GLY A 166 -14.17 -3.46 6.44
CA GLY A 166 -14.52 -2.12 5.92
C GLY A 166 -13.33 -1.23 5.56
N PHE A 167 -12.18 -1.85 5.30
CA PHE A 167 -11.02 -1.25 4.66
C PHE A 167 -10.43 -2.30 3.70
N ASP A 168 -10.14 -1.92 2.46
CA ASP A 168 -9.59 -2.85 1.46
C ASP A 168 -8.09 -2.64 1.26
N GLY A 169 -7.67 -1.38 1.12
CA GLY A 169 -6.29 -1.03 0.84
C GLY A 169 -6.03 0.47 0.85
N LEU A 170 -4.75 0.82 0.81
CA LEU A 170 -4.23 2.18 0.85
C LEU A 170 -2.88 2.24 0.13
N ALA A 171 -2.76 3.15 -0.83
CA ALA A 171 -1.49 3.60 -1.36
C ALA A 171 -0.97 4.81 -0.58
N THR A 172 0.31 4.77 -0.21
CA THR A 172 1.00 5.96 0.29
C THR A 172 2.32 6.19 -0.41
N ALA A 173 2.57 7.46 -0.72
CA ALA A 173 3.74 7.94 -1.41
C ALA A 173 4.40 9.05 -0.60
N THR A 174 5.66 8.84 -0.23
CA THR A 174 6.56 9.89 0.27
C THR A 174 7.74 10.03 -0.70
N ARG A 175 8.70 10.89 -0.35
CA ARG A 175 9.94 11.02 -1.11
C ARG A 175 10.79 9.74 -1.04
N GLU A 176 10.77 9.06 0.10
CA GLU A 176 11.60 7.89 0.40
C GLU A 176 10.86 6.56 0.29
N ALA A 177 9.52 6.57 0.21
CA ALA A 177 8.71 5.37 0.27
C ALA A 177 7.52 5.39 -0.71
N LYS A 178 7.24 4.23 -1.27
CA LYS A 178 6.06 3.85 -2.04
C LYS A 178 5.56 2.57 -1.43
N LEU A 179 4.39 2.63 -0.79
CA LEU A 179 3.83 1.52 -0.03
C LEU A 179 2.39 1.30 -0.48
N ILE A 180 2.06 0.03 -0.66
CA ILE A 180 0.70 -0.47 -0.77
C ILE A 180 0.42 -1.27 0.51
N LEU A 181 -0.57 -0.84 1.27
CA LEU A 181 -1.08 -1.55 2.44
C LEU A 181 -2.42 -2.16 2.08
N LEU A 182 -2.58 -3.46 2.28
CA LEU A 182 -3.84 -4.19 2.04
C LEU A 182 -4.39 -4.74 3.35
N ALA A 183 -5.71 -4.86 3.42
CA ALA A 183 -6.33 -5.66 4.46
C ALA A 183 -6.25 -7.16 4.13
N THR A 184 -6.23 -7.98 5.18
CA THR A 184 -6.53 -9.41 5.06
C THR A 184 -7.96 -9.62 4.57
N THR A 185 -8.19 -10.61 3.71
CA THR A 185 -9.54 -10.95 3.23
C THR A 185 -9.63 -12.42 2.84
N SER A 186 -10.83 -12.99 2.90
CA SER A 186 -11.12 -14.33 2.37
C SER A 186 -11.37 -14.33 0.85
N ASN A 187 -11.33 -13.17 0.20
CA ASN A 187 -11.51 -13.04 -1.25
C ASN A 187 -10.18 -12.68 -1.93
N PRO A 188 -9.41 -13.67 -2.40
CA PRO A 188 -8.08 -13.41 -2.98
C PRO A 188 -8.15 -12.59 -4.27
N ALA A 189 -9.22 -12.76 -5.07
CA ALA A 189 -9.41 -11.96 -6.29
C ALA A 189 -9.67 -10.48 -5.99
N ARG A 190 -10.39 -10.17 -4.90
CA ARG A 190 -10.60 -8.79 -4.43
C ARG A 190 -9.29 -8.18 -3.97
N GLN A 191 -8.53 -8.86 -3.11
CA GLN A 191 -7.22 -8.38 -2.63
C GLN A 191 -6.26 -8.09 -3.80
N ARG A 192 -6.23 -8.99 -4.78
CA ARG A 192 -5.41 -8.87 -5.98
C ARG A 192 -5.83 -7.69 -6.86
N PHE A 193 -7.13 -7.43 -6.98
CA PHE A 193 -7.64 -6.26 -7.69
C PHE A 193 -7.29 -4.96 -6.95
N THR A 194 -7.47 -4.92 -5.63
CA THR A 194 -7.06 -3.80 -4.77
C THR A 194 -5.57 -3.51 -4.92
N LEU A 195 -4.71 -4.54 -4.85
CA LEU A 195 -3.27 -4.37 -5.06
C LEU A 195 -2.93 -3.71 -6.41
N ALA A 196 -3.57 -4.17 -7.49
CA ALA A 196 -3.37 -3.55 -8.80
C ALA A 196 -3.94 -2.13 -8.87
N HIS A 197 -5.05 -1.85 -8.18
CA HIS A 197 -5.67 -0.53 -8.10
C HIS A 197 -4.75 0.47 -7.38
N GLU A 198 -4.23 0.11 -6.21
CA GLU A 198 -3.28 0.93 -5.45
C GLU A 198 -1.98 1.19 -6.23
N LEU A 199 -1.48 0.19 -6.95
CA LEU A 199 -0.35 0.40 -7.86
C LEU A 199 -0.69 1.43 -8.95
N GLY A 200 -1.91 1.40 -9.47
CA GLY A 200 -2.41 2.36 -10.44
C GLY A 200 -2.30 3.81 -9.93
N HIS A 201 -2.71 4.06 -8.68
CA HIS A 201 -2.53 5.37 -8.04
C HIS A 201 -1.07 5.77 -7.95
N LEU A 202 -0.20 4.87 -7.45
CA LEU A 202 1.23 5.16 -7.28
C LEU A 202 1.93 5.47 -8.61
N LEU A 203 1.59 4.74 -9.69
CA LEU A 203 2.19 4.92 -11.01
C LEU A 203 1.63 6.13 -11.77
N ALA A 204 0.38 6.51 -11.51
CA ALA A 204 -0.22 7.67 -12.14
C ALA A 204 0.23 8.98 -11.47
N GLU A 205 0.87 8.90 -10.30
CA GLU A 205 1.28 10.04 -9.47
C GLU A 205 0.09 10.97 -9.15
N ASP A 206 -1.09 10.36 -9.02
CA ASP A 206 -2.36 11.07 -9.10
C ASP A 206 -2.61 12.10 -8.01
N ASP A 207 -1.89 11.99 -6.89
CA ASP A 207 -1.58 13.08 -6.00
C ASP A 207 -0.35 12.67 -5.18
N GLN A 208 0.52 13.62 -4.82
CA GLN A 208 1.61 13.35 -3.85
C GLN A 208 1.09 13.21 -2.41
N GLU A 209 -0.19 12.87 -2.25
CA GLU A 209 -0.95 12.84 -1.02
C GLU A 209 -1.62 11.46 -0.85
N VAL A 210 -2.00 11.13 0.37
CA VAL A 210 -2.41 9.77 0.75
C VAL A 210 -3.82 9.46 0.26
N HIS A 211 -3.97 8.39 -0.53
CA HIS A 211 -5.27 7.94 -1.04
C HIS A 211 -5.91 6.95 -0.07
N LEU A 212 -6.66 7.48 0.90
CA LEU A 212 -7.43 6.68 1.87
C LEU A 212 -8.76 6.22 1.28
N ASP A 213 -8.76 5.10 0.56
CA ASP A 213 -10.01 4.48 0.12
C ASP A 213 -10.57 3.55 1.19
N ARG A 214 -11.66 4.01 1.82
CA ARG A 214 -12.39 3.26 2.85
C ARG A 214 -13.19 2.10 2.23
N ASP A 215 -13.57 2.20 0.96
CA ASP A 215 -14.19 1.11 0.18
C ASP A 215 -14.14 1.45 -1.32
N ILE A 216 -13.29 0.75 -2.09
CA ILE A 216 -13.15 0.92 -3.56
C ILE A 216 -14.49 0.59 -4.27
N PHE A 217 -15.43 -0.08 -3.57
CA PHE A 217 -16.75 -0.41 -4.09
C PHE A 217 -17.84 0.64 -3.76
N ASP A 218 -17.56 1.69 -2.97
CA ASP A 218 -18.52 2.76 -2.67
C ASP A 218 -18.90 3.57 -3.94
N PRO A 219 -20.19 3.57 -4.35
CA PRO A 219 -20.67 4.32 -5.51
C PRO A 219 -20.42 5.83 -5.48
N ALA A 220 -20.23 6.43 -4.30
CA ALA A 220 -20.00 7.87 -4.14
C ALA A 220 -18.54 8.26 -4.46
N GLN A 221 -17.57 7.41 -4.10
CA GLN A 221 -16.13 7.61 -4.34
C GLN A 221 -15.72 7.24 -5.77
N LYS A 222 -16.37 6.23 -6.37
CA LYS A 222 -16.16 5.76 -7.76
C LYS A 222 -16.20 6.82 -8.86
N LYS A 223 -16.72 8.01 -8.58
CA LYS A 223 -16.85 9.09 -9.58
C LYS A 223 -15.61 9.97 -9.70
N ALA A 224 -14.69 9.94 -8.74
CA ALA A 224 -13.48 10.74 -8.83
C ALA A 224 -12.63 10.31 -10.06
N PRO A 225 -12.04 11.27 -10.79
CA PRO A 225 -11.13 10.99 -11.90
C PRO A 225 -10.02 9.97 -11.62
N SER A 226 -9.39 10.06 -10.45
CA SER A 226 -8.34 9.14 -9.99
C SER A 226 -8.87 7.72 -9.86
N GLU A 227 -10.00 7.52 -9.19
CA GLU A 227 -10.65 6.22 -9.03
C GLU A 227 -11.02 5.57 -10.35
N GLN A 228 -11.52 6.35 -11.30
CA GLN A 228 -11.85 5.81 -12.63
C GLN A 228 -10.60 5.35 -13.38
N ARG A 229 -9.48 6.07 -13.23
CA ARG A 229 -8.20 5.72 -13.84
C ARG A 229 -7.57 4.51 -13.17
N ALA A 230 -7.53 4.45 -11.85
CA ALA A 230 -7.00 3.31 -11.10
C ALA A 230 -7.81 2.03 -11.34
N ASN A 231 -9.14 2.11 -11.37
CA ASN A 231 -9.98 0.97 -11.74
C ASN A 231 -9.75 0.49 -13.17
N ALA A 232 -9.62 1.42 -14.13
CA ALA A 232 -9.29 1.05 -15.50
C ALA A 232 -7.89 0.45 -15.62
N PHE A 233 -6.92 0.98 -14.86
CA PHE A 233 -5.57 0.44 -14.74
C PHE A 233 -5.61 -1.00 -14.22
N ALA A 234 -6.20 -1.23 -13.05
CA ALA A 234 -6.27 -2.56 -12.41
C ALA A 234 -6.92 -3.60 -13.34
N SER A 235 -8.03 -3.22 -13.97
CA SER A 235 -8.74 -4.06 -14.92
C SER A 235 -7.88 -4.43 -16.14
N ALA A 236 -7.20 -3.46 -16.75
CA ALA A 236 -6.36 -3.69 -17.92
C ALA A 236 -5.02 -4.38 -17.57
N PHE A 237 -4.49 -4.17 -16.37
CA PHE A 237 -3.25 -4.76 -15.88
C PHE A 237 -3.42 -6.24 -15.52
N LEU A 238 -4.53 -6.60 -14.88
CA LEU A 238 -4.85 -7.99 -14.55
C LEU A 238 -5.47 -8.76 -15.71
N MET A 239 -6.16 -8.08 -16.63
CA MET A 239 -6.82 -8.70 -17.79
C MET A 239 -6.42 -7.99 -19.10
N PRO A 240 -5.19 -8.21 -19.59
CA PRO A 240 -4.67 -7.49 -20.76
C PRO A 240 -5.46 -7.82 -22.03
N GLU A 241 -5.86 -6.79 -22.77
CA GLU A 241 -6.62 -6.97 -24.01
C GLU A 241 -5.93 -7.88 -25.04
N PRO A 242 -4.62 -7.75 -25.33
CA PRO A 242 -3.95 -8.63 -26.30
C PRO A 242 -4.08 -10.10 -25.93
N LEU A 243 -3.89 -10.43 -24.64
CA LEU A 243 -4.03 -11.79 -24.12
C LEU A 243 -5.47 -12.30 -24.25
N LEU A 244 -6.47 -11.48 -23.91
CA LEU A 244 -7.88 -11.89 -24.00
C LEU A 244 -8.28 -12.15 -25.45
N ARG A 245 -7.88 -11.27 -26.38
CA ARG A 245 -8.18 -11.43 -27.80
C ARG A 245 -7.49 -12.65 -28.40
N GLU A 246 -6.22 -12.89 -28.06
CA GLU A 246 -5.47 -14.05 -28.53
C GLU A 246 -6.09 -15.36 -28.02
N ASP A 247 -6.44 -15.42 -26.72
CA ASP A 247 -7.04 -16.61 -26.14
C ASP A 247 -8.37 -16.97 -26.80
N ILE A 248 -9.21 -15.97 -27.05
CA ILE A 248 -10.53 -16.17 -27.65
C ILE A 248 -10.43 -16.49 -29.14
N ALA A 249 -9.49 -15.86 -29.86
CA ALA A 249 -9.21 -16.19 -31.26
C ALA A 249 -8.78 -17.65 -31.44
N ARG A 250 -7.99 -18.21 -30.51
CA ARG A 250 -7.60 -19.63 -30.53
C ARG A 250 -8.77 -20.58 -30.29
N ARG A 251 -9.77 -20.19 -29.50
CA ARG A 251 -10.94 -21.02 -29.15
C ARG A 251 -12.07 -20.94 -30.17
N GLY A 252 -12.19 -19.81 -30.88
CA GLY A 252 -13.27 -19.54 -31.83
C GLY A 252 -14.56 -19.02 -31.17
N SER A 253 -15.01 -19.65 -30.08
CA SER A 253 -16.09 -19.14 -29.23
C SER A 253 -15.74 -19.30 -27.75
N LEU A 254 -16.24 -18.37 -26.92
CA LEU A 254 -16.06 -18.43 -25.48
C LEU A 254 -17.26 -19.17 -24.88
N THR A 255 -17.06 -20.35 -24.31
CA THR A 255 -18.09 -21.03 -23.53
C THR A 255 -18.05 -20.59 -22.06
N GLN A 256 -19.05 -21.01 -21.26
CA GLN A 256 -19.05 -20.76 -19.82
C GLN A 256 -17.88 -21.45 -19.10
N VAL A 257 -17.46 -22.62 -19.57
CA VAL A 257 -16.28 -23.35 -19.03
C VAL A 257 -15.00 -22.62 -19.41
N ASP A 258 -14.89 -22.09 -20.63
CA ASP A 258 -13.73 -21.29 -21.04
C ASP A 258 -13.62 -19.99 -20.24
N HIS A 259 -14.76 -19.33 -19.98
CA HIS A 259 -14.82 -18.14 -19.13
C HIS A 259 -14.35 -18.44 -17.71
N ALA A 260 -14.80 -19.54 -17.12
CA ALA A 260 -14.34 -20.01 -15.81
C ALA A 260 -12.83 -20.30 -15.81
N ALA A 261 -12.34 -21.02 -16.83
CA ALA A 261 -10.92 -21.35 -16.96
C ALA A 261 -10.05 -20.10 -17.07
N LEU A 262 -10.50 -19.10 -17.85
CA LEU A 262 -9.79 -17.85 -18.03
C LEU A 262 -9.82 -16.99 -16.75
N ALA A 263 -10.96 -16.92 -16.05
CA ALA A 263 -11.08 -16.22 -14.77
C ALA A 263 -10.15 -16.83 -13.72
N SER A 264 -10.14 -18.16 -13.57
CA SER A 264 -9.24 -18.87 -12.66
C SER A 264 -7.78 -18.71 -13.07
N ARG A 265 -7.45 -18.70 -14.37
CA ARG A 265 -6.08 -18.48 -14.85
C ARG A 265 -5.56 -17.10 -14.50
N LEU A 266 -6.39 -16.07 -14.69
CA LEU A 266 -6.03 -14.68 -14.40
C LEU A 266 -6.19 -14.31 -12.92
N MET A 267 -6.72 -15.23 -12.10
CA MET A 267 -7.03 -15.01 -10.68
C MET A 267 -7.94 -13.80 -10.46
N VAL A 268 -8.96 -13.66 -11.31
CA VAL A 268 -9.99 -12.59 -11.23
C VAL A 268 -11.37 -13.20 -11.05
N THR A 269 -12.34 -12.40 -10.61
CA THR A 269 -13.72 -12.89 -10.52
C THR A 269 -14.33 -13.09 -11.93
N PRO A 270 -15.23 -14.07 -12.11
CA PRO A 270 -15.95 -14.23 -13.37
C PRO A 270 -16.74 -12.97 -13.77
N GLU A 271 -17.27 -12.23 -12.78
CA GLU A 271 -17.94 -10.95 -12.99
C GLU A 271 -16.99 -9.89 -13.59
N ALA A 272 -15.82 -9.67 -12.99
CA ALA A 272 -14.86 -8.68 -13.47
C ALA A 272 -14.39 -9.00 -14.90
N LEU A 273 -14.13 -10.29 -15.18
CA LEU A 273 -13.77 -10.73 -16.53
C LEU A 273 -14.91 -10.50 -17.52
N ALA A 274 -16.17 -10.79 -17.15
CA ALA A 274 -17.32 -10.61 -18.04
C ALA A 274 -17.50 -9.12 -18.40
N TYR A 275 -17.37 -8.21 -17.44
CA TYR A 275 -17.41 -6.77 -17.72
C TYR A 275 -16.23 -6.30 -18.57
N ARG A 276 -15.02 -6.83 -18.34
CA ARG A 276 -13.84 -6.50 -19.19
C ARG A 276 -14.07 -6.94 -20.63
N LEU A 277 -14.55 -8.16 -20.85
CA LEU A 277 -14.86 -8.70 -22.18
C LEU A 277 -15.97 -7.89 -22.88
N LEU A 278 -17.02 -7.50 -22.14
CA LEU A 278 -18.08 -6.64 -22.66
C LEU A 278 -17.54 -5.27 -23.08
N ARG A 279 -16.72 -4.62 -22.25
CA ARG A 279 -16.10 -3.32 -22.55
C ARG A 279 -15.22 -3.39 -23.81
N LEU A 280 -14.46 -4.47 -23.97
CA LEU A 280 -13.63 -4.73 -25.14
C LEU A 280 -14.42 -5.16 -26.39
N ARG A 281 -15.76 -5.24 -26.28
CA ARG A 281 -16.69 -5.71 -27.32
C ARG A 281 -16.36 -7.10 -27.83
N ILE A 282 -15.86 -7.96 -26.95
CA ILE A 282 -15.55 -9.36 -27.24
C ILE A 282 -16.79 -10.24 -27.04
N ILE A 283 -17.65 -9.88 -26.09
CA ILE A 283 -18.94 -10.52 -25.84
C ILE A 283 -20.07 -9.49 -25.86
N ASP A 284 -21.30 -9.95 -26.03
CA ASP A 284 -22.50 -9.12 -25.91
C ASP A 284 -23.03 -9.04 -24.46
N ALA A 285 -24.02 -8.16 -24.23
CA ALA A 285 -24.60 -7.95 -22.90
C ALA A 285 -25.29 -9.22 -22.34
N GLY A 286 -25.96 -10.00 -23.19
CA GLY A 286 -26.63 -11.24 -22.77
C GLY A 286 -25.66 -12.33 -22.32
N THR A 287 -24.50 -12.41 -22.97
CA THR A 287 -23.40 -13.29 -22.59
C THR A 287 -22.75 -12.82 -21.30
N CYS A 288 -22.52 -11.51 -21.15
CA CYS A 288 -22.02 -10.91 -19.91
C CYS A 288 -22.93 -11.22 -18.72
N ASP A 289 -24.25 -11.05 -18.87
CA ASP A 289 -25.23 -11.34 -17.81
C ASP A 289 -25.28 -12.81 -17.40
N ARG A 290 -24.96 -13.72 -18.32
CA ARG A 290 -24.87 -15.14 -18.05
C ARG A 290 -23.60 -15.47 -17.26
N TYR A 291 -22.46 -14.93 -17.68
CA TYR A 291 -21.16 -15.27 -17.13
C TYR A 291 -20.87 -14.60 -15.80
N LYS A 292 -21.41 -13.40 -15.54
CA LYS A 292 -21.20 -12.69 -14.27
C LYS A 292 -21.86 -13.33 -13.05
N ARG A 293 -22.79 -14.28 -13.25
CA ARG A 293 -23.53 -14.94 -12.15
C ARG A 293 -22.72 -16.00 -11.41
N MET A 294 -21.61 -16.44 -12.00
CA MET A 294 -20.73 -17.45 -11.42
C MET A 294 -19.81 -16.79 -10.38
N SER A 295 -19.73 -17.38 -9.20
CA SER A 295 -18.74 -17.00 -8.19
C SER A 295 -17.34 -17.50 -8.54
N ALA A 296 -16.30 -16.93 -7.92
CA ALA A 296 -14.93 -17.38 -8.14
C ALA A 296 -14.69 -18.84 -7.69
N SER A 297 -15.36 -19.27 -6.60
CA SER A 297 -15.30 -20.66 -6.13
C SER A 297 -15.93 -21.62 -7.13
N GLU A 298 -17.15 -21.32 -7.61
CA GLU A 298 -17.83 -22.16 -8.62
C GLU A 298 -17.02 -22.23 -9.92
N ALA A 299 -16.38 -21.13 -10.32
CA ALA A 299 -15.50 -21.11 -11.50
C ALA A 299 -14.29 -22.04 -11.30
N ALA A 300 -13.64 -21.98 -10.14
CA ALA A 300 -12.51 -22.82 -9.80
C ALA A 300 -12.91 -24.30 -9.77
N ASP A 301 -14.04 -24.64 -9.17
CA ASP A 301 -14.55 -26.01 -9.09
C ASP A 301 -14.88 -26.57 -10.48
N LEU A 302 -15.52 -25.76 -11.33
CA LEU A 302 -15.88 -26.13 -12.70
C LEU A 302 -14.67 -26.56 -13.55
N VAL A 303 -13.48 -26.03 -13.23
CA VAL A 303 -12.24 -26.31 -13.98
C VAL A 303 -11.22 -27.12 -13.17
N GLY A 304 -11.63 -27.71 -12.04
CA GLY A 304 -10.78 -28.58 -11.22
C GLY A 304 -9.68 -27.86 -10.44
N ARG A 305 -9.83 -26.55 -10.19
CA ARG A 305 -8.88 -25.69 -9.44
C ARG A 305 -9.39 -25.26 -8.06
N GLY A 306 -10.44 -25.90 -7.52
CA GLY A 306 -10.99 -25.59 -6.20
C GLY A 306 -9.95 -25.56 -5.07
N LYS A 307 -9.06 -26.57 -5.01
CA LYS A 307 -7.97 -26.62 -4.01
C LYS A 307 -6.99 -25.45 -4.11
N GLU A 308 -6.74 -24.97 -5.32
CA GLU A 308 -5.86 -23.82 -5.52
C GLU A 308 -6.55 -22.53 -5.07
N PHE A 309 -7.84 -22.38 -5.36
CA PHE A 309 -8.65 -21.26 -4.88
C PHE A 309 -8.75 -21.24 -3.34
N GLU A 310 -8.93 -22.40 -2.71
CA GLU A 310 -8.90 -22.53 -1.24
C GLU A 310 -7.55 -22.09 -0.67
N ARG A 311 -6.43 -22.55 -1.25
CA ARG A 311 -5.09 -22.13 -0.83
C ARG A 311 -4.90 -20.62 -0.94
N GLN A 312 -5.27 -20.04 -2.08
CA GLN A 312 -5.22 -18.59 -2.30
C GLN A 312 -6.07 -17.82 -1.28
N SER A 313 -7.25 -18.34 -0.94
CA SER A 313 -8.14 -17.72 0.05
C SER A 313 -7.56 -17.76 1.46
N VAL A 314 -6.79 -18.80 1.81
CA VAL A 314 -6.05 -18.86 3.07
C VAL A 314 -4.87 -17.88 3.04
N GLU A 315 -4.08 -17.90 1.98
CA GLU A 315 -2.92 -17.01 1.79
C GLU A 315 -3.35 -15.52 1.89
N SER A 316 -4.51 -15.14 1.34
CA SER A 316 -5.00 -13.75 1.41
C SER A 316 -5.47 -13.29 2.80
N THR A 317 -5.58 -14.21 3.76
CA THR A 317 -5.86 -13.89 5.18
C THR A 317 -4.59 -13.81 6.03
N MET A 318 -3.42 -14.12 5.47
CA MET A 318 -2.15 -14.05 6.17
C MET A 318 -1.57 -12.64 6.11
N ARG A 319 -0.99 -12.19 7.23
CA ARG A 319 -0.19 -10.97 7.25
C ARG A 319 1.05 -11.13 6.39
N ARG A 320 1.46 -10.05 5.74
CA ARG A 320 2.64 -9.99 4.88
C ARG A 320 3.46 -8.75 5.20
N ILE A 321 4.75 -8.96 5.47
CA ILE A 321 5.74 -7.90 5.59
C ILE A 321 6.35 -7.66 4.20
N PRO A 322 6.60 -6.40 3.79
CA PRO A 322 7.21 -6.14 2.49
C PRO A 322 8.58 -6.80 2.36
N GLY A 323 8.74 -7.61 1.30
CA GLY A 323 9.97 -8.39 1.07
C GLY A 323 11.22 -7.51 0.93
N PRO A 324 11.20 -6.46 0.10
CA PRO A 324 12.31 -5.52 -0.02
C PRO A 324 12.67 -4.86 1.32
N LEU A 325 11.68 -4.44 2.11
CA LEU A 325 11.92 -3.78 3.40
C LEU A 325 12.60 -4.74 4.39
N LEU A 326 12.13 -5.99 4.43
CA LEU A 326 12.73 -7.03 5.25
C LEU A 326 14.21 -7.26 4.87
N ARG A 327 14.49 -7.39 3.57
CA ARG A 327 15.85 -7.57 3.05
C ARG A 327 16.75 -6.40 3.39
N ASP A 328 16.30 -5.17 3.17
CA ASP A 328 17.10 -3.96 3.40
C ASP A 328 17.38 -3.75 4.89
N THR A 329 16.40 -4.02 5.76
CA THR A 329 16.59 -3.91 7.21
C THR A 329 17.61 -4.92 7.72
N ARG A 330 17.57 -6.15 7.17
CA ARG A 330 18.56 -7.19 7.48
C ARG A 330 19.96 -6.82 6.97
N ALA A 331 20.06 -6.37 5.71
CA ALA A 331 21.33 -5.97 5.10
C ALA A 331 21.97 -4.79 5.86
N ALA A 332 21.16 -3.84 6.32
CA ALA A 332 21.64 -2.72 7.14
C ALA A 332 22.26 -3.18 8.47
N TYR A 333 21.69 -4.20 9.10
CA TYR A 333 22.24 -4.82 10.30
C TYR A 333 23.54 -5.60 9.99
N GLU A 334 23.52 -6.48 8.98
CA GLU A 334 24.69 -7.29 8.59
C GLU A 334 25.88 -6.42 8.17
N ALA A 335 25.63 -5.25 7.58
CA ALA A 335 26.65 -4.27 7.22
C ALA A 335 27.10 -3.36 8.37
N GLY A 336 26.58 -3.54 9.60
CA GLY A 336 26.91 -2.72 10.76
C GLY A 336 26.40 -1.27 10.68
N ARG A 337 25.44 -0.97 9.80
CA ARG A 337 24.85 0.36 9.62
C ARG A 337 23.62 0.60 10.49
N SER A 338 23.06 -0.47 11.06
CA SER A 338 21.93 -0.43 11.99
C SER A 338 22.11 -1.47 13.10
N THR A 339 21.37 -1.32 14.19
CA THR A 339 21.28 -2.33 15.26
C THR A 339 20.34 -3.46 14.83
N LEU A 340 20.27 -4.55 15.61
CA LEU A 340 19.32 -5.64 15.36
C LEU A 340 17.85 -5.23 15.63
N ARG A 341 17.62 -4.16 16.41
CA ARG A 341 16.28 -3.75 16.87
C ARG A 341 15.29 -3.43 15.74
N PRO A 342 15.64 -2.65 14.70
CA PRO A 342 14.71 -2.39 13.60
C PRO A 342 14.29 -3.66 12.86
N TYR A 343 15.21 -4.61 12.67
CA TYR A 343 14.91 -5.90 12.04
C TYR A 343 13.99 -6.74 12.92
N ALA A 344 14.32 -6.89 14.21
CA ALA A 344 13.52 -7.61 15.19
C ALA A 344 12.10 -7.03 15.33
N SER A 345 11.99 -5.69 15.41
CA SER A 345 10.71 -4.97 15.45
C SER A 345 9.87 -5.18 14.18
N LEU A 346 10.50 -5.26 13.01
CA LEU A 346 9.80 -5.48 11.75
C LEU A 346 9.18 -6.88 11.68
N ILE A 347 9.89 -7.91 12.14
CA ILE A 347 9.40 -9.29 12.15
C ILE A 347 8.57 -9.66 13.39
N GLY A 348 8.41 -8.72 14.33
CA GLY A 348 7.65 -8.94 15.57
C GLY A 348 8.30 -9.90 16.56
N VAL A 349 9.64 -9.99 16.56
CA VAL A 349 10.41 -10.86 17.47
C VAL A 349 11.17 -10.02 18.48
N ASP A 350 11.32 -10.55 19.70
CA ASP A 350 12.16 -9.93 20.73
C ASP A 350 13.64 -9.88 20.29
N VAL A 351 14.31 -8.77 20.55
CA VAL A 351 15.67 -8.55 20.05
C VAL A 351 16.70 -9.48 20.71
N ASP A 352 16.53 -9.81 21.98
CA ASP A 352 17.48 -10.66 22.72
C ASP A 352 17.30 -12.13 22.29
N GLU A 353 16.05 -12.54 22.07
CA GLU A 353 15.73 -13.83 21.45
C GLU A 353 16.33 -13.98 20.04
N LEU A 354 16.18 -12.95 19.21
CA LEU A 354 16.72 -12.98 17.85
C LEU A 354 18.25 -13.00 17.84
N SER A 355 18.91 -12.25 18.74
CA SER A 355 20.37 -12.26 18.87
C SER A 355 20.89 -13.66 19.17
N ARG A 356 20.26 -14.35 20.14
CA ARG A 356 20.66 -15.71 20.54
C ARG A 356 20.55 -16.71 19.38
N ARG A 357 19.46 -16.64 18.61
CA ARG A 357 19.27 -17.52 17.44
C ARG A 357 20.33 -17.30 16.36
N LEU A 358 20.74 -16.06 16.13
CA LEU A 358 21.79 -15.74 15.15
C LEU A 358 23.17 -16.22 15.62
N GLU A 359 23.47 -16.08 16.92
CA GLU A 359 24.70 -16.61 17.53
C GLU A 359 24.78 -18.15 17.45
N GLU A 360 23.68 -18.84 17.73
CA GLU A 360 23.58 -20.31 17.61
C GLU A 360 23.77 -20.79 16.16
N GLN A 361 23.21 -20.08 15.18
CA GLN A 361 23.40 -20.38 13.76
C GLN A 361 24.84 -20.16 13.30
N ALA A 362 25.50 -19.11 13.79
CA ALA A 362 26.91 -18.86 13.50
C ALA A 362 27.82 -19.95 14.11
N ALA A 363 27.54 -20.38 15.34
CA ALA A 363 28.30 -21.45 16.00
C ALA A 363 28.06 -22.84 15.39
N GLY A 364 26.86 -23.11 14.85
CA GLY A 364 26.53 -24.39 14.21
C GLY A 364 26.98 -24.54 12.76
N GLY A 365 27.36 -23.44 12.08
CA GLY A 365 27.84 -23.44 10.69
C GLY A 365 29.35 -23.70 10.52
N GLU A 366 30.11 -23.74 11.61
CA GLU A 366 31.57 -23.96 11.63
C GLU A 366 31.99 -25.41 11.97
N SER A 367 31.04 -26.36 12.06
CA SER A 367 31.29 -27.77 12.41
C SER A 367 31.31 -28.74 11.23
#